data_AF-X1KA42-F1
#
_entry.id   AF-X1KA42-F1
#
_cell.length_a   1.000
_cell.length_b   1.000
_cell.length_c   1.000
_cell.angle_alpha   90.00
_cell.angle_beta   90.00
_cell.angle_gamma   90.00
#
_symmetry.space_group_name_H-M   'P 1'
#
loop_
_entity.id
_entity.type
_entity.pdbx_description
1 polymer ?
#
loop_
_entity_poly.entity_id
_entity_poly.type
_entity_poly.pdbx_seq_one_letter_code
_entity_poly.pdbx_strand_id
1 'polypeptide(L)'
;MSGGGQHGLFSGFPKKRGNDVSDIVDNKNRAVFFDNIQFIYELILGILELESFGVEIIPCKDYRSFEISNHSDTEAIVKRSGYFKVIDGINTDYSAIIKYNRTRSFNQYLTHWFYPYKGKFHPQMIRAV
;
A
#
# COMPACT_ATOMS: atom_id res chain seq x y z
N MET A 1 8.22 47.77 37.35
CA MET A 1 8.26 47.68 35.88
C MET A 1 8.16 46.21 35.53
N SER A 2 6.95 45.76 35.24
CA SER A 2 6.61 44.35 35.02
C SER A 2 7.07 43.91 33.63
N GLY A 3 7.89 42.87 33.57
CA GLY A 3 8.39 42.27 32.34
C GLY A 3 7.28 41.55 31.56
N GLY A 4 7.31 41.74 30.24
CA GLY A 4 6.42 41.11 29.28
C GLY A 4 6.83 39.69 28.89
N GLY A 5 5.91 39.03 28.20
CA GLY A 5 6.13 37.70 27.61
C GLY A 5 4.80 37.05 27.26
N GLN A 6 4.18 37.50 26.16
CA GLN A 6 2.98 36.86 25.62
C GLN A 6 3.32 35.42 25.20
N HIS A 7 2.54 34.49 25.75
CA HIS A 7 2.57 33.06 25.43
C HIS A 7 2.33 32.83 23.93
N GLY A 8 3.31 32.20 23.27
CA GLY A 8 3.15 31.64 21.94
C GLY A 8 2.09 30.54 21.94
N LEU A 9 0.99 30.77 21.22
CA LEU A 9 0.04 29.74 20.85
C LEU A 9 0.66 28.80 19.79
N PHE A 10 0.37 27.49 19.93
CA PHE A 10 0.68 26.38 19.03
C PHE A 10 2.06 25.70 19.17
N SER A 11 2.32 25.09 20.32
CA SER A 11 3.24 23.95 20.45
C SER A 11 2.47 22.74 21.01
N GLY A 12 1.98 21.87 20.13
CA GLY A 12 1.15 20.75 20.58
C GLY A 12 0.59 19.83 19.49
N PHE A 13 1.41 19.44 18.51
CA PHE A 13 1.09 18.23 17.75
C PHE A 13 1.66 17.03 18.51
N PRO A 14 0.85 16.02 18.87
CA PRO A 14 1.38 14.82 19.51
C PRO A 14 2.32 14.10 18.55
N LYS A 15 3.59 14.04 18.93
CA LYS A 15 4.60 13.17 18.33
C LYS A 15 4.09 11.73 18.49
N LYS A 16 3.51 11.14 17.44
CA LYS A 16 3.15 9.71 17.45
C LYS A 16 4.44 8.92 17.68
N ARG A 17 4.59 8.42 18.90
CA ARG A 17 5.48 7.33 19.25
C ARG A 17 4.96 6.05 18.61
N GLY A 18 5.88 5.29 18.06
CA GLY A 18 5.66 3.98 17.47
C GLY A 18 6.86 3.61 16.61
N ASN A 19 8.02 3.47 17.24
CA ASN A 19 8.98 2.50 16.75
C ASN A 19 8.33 1.14 16.98
N ASP A 20 8.11 0.37 15.92
CA ASP A 20 8.23 -1.08 15.99
C ASP A 20 9.29 -1.47 14.96
N VAL A 21 10.54 -1.37 15.40
CA VAL A 21 11.73 -1.91 14.74
C VAL A 21 11.86 -3.38 15.16
N SER A 22 10.77 -4.12 15.07
CA SER A 22 10.69 -5.54 15.37
C SER A 22 9.77 -6.18 14.35
N ASP A 23 10.36 -6.49 13.19
CA ASP A 23 10.03 -7.65 12.34
C ASP A 23 10.93 -7.58 11.10
N ILE A 24 12.25 -7.56 11.33
CA ILE A 24 13.23 -8.00 10.32
C ILE A 24 13.24 -9.54 10.39
N VAL A 25 12.08 -10.14 10.14
CA VAL A 25 12.01 -11.50 9.62
C VAL A 25 12.28 -11.34 8.15
N ASP A 26 13.19 -12.11 7.58
CA ASP A 26 13.52 -12.10 6.14
C ASP A 26 12.23 -12.11 5.30
N ASN A 27 11.74 -10.92 4.91
CA ASN A 27 10.55 -10.71 4.09
C ASN A 27 10.87 -10.91 2.60
N LYS A 28 11.96 -11.63 2.33
CA LYS A 28 12.37 -12.01 0.98
C LYS A 28 11.35 -13.02 0.46
N ASN A 29 10.99 -12.93 -0.81
CA ASN A 29 9.98 -13.77 -1.45
C ASN A 29 8.58 -13.61 -0.84
N ARG A 30 8.26 -12.41 -0.35
CA ARG A 30 6.92 -12.09 0.16
C ARG A 30 6.33 -10.87 -0.48
N ALA A 31 5.04 -10.93 -0.78
CA ALA A 31 4.21 -9.80 -1.15
C ALA A 31 3.11 -9.59 -0.08
N VAL A 32 2.83 -8.34 0.26
CA VAL A 32 1.84 -7.97 1.27
C VAL A 32 0.87 -6.95 0.70
N PHE A 33 -0.41 -7.25 0.78
CA PHE A 33 -1.48 -6.37 0.32
C PHE A 33 -1.69 -5.13 1.20
N PHE A 34 -2.41 -4.14 0.67
CA PHE A 34 -2.88 -3.04 1.50
C PHE A 34 -3.92 -3.49 2.53
N ASP A 35 -3.90 -2.83 3.69
CA ASP A 35 -4.76 -3.16 4.82
C ASP A 35 -6.26 -2.93 4.54
N ASN A 36 -6.56 -2.07 3.57
CA ASN A 36 -7.90 -1.62 3.19
C ASN A 36 -8.51 -2.38 1.99
N ILE A 37 -7.93 -3.50 1.58
CA ILE A 37 -8.57 -4.40 0.62
C ILE A 37 -9.82 -5.02 1.28
N GLN A 38 -10.95 -4.88 0.62
CA GLN A 38 -12.26 -5.27 1.15
C GLN A 38 -12.96 -6.31 0.29
N PHE A 39 -12.63 -6.41 -1.00
CA PHE A 39 -13.36 -7.25 -1.92
C PHE A 39 -12.51 -8.35 -2.55
N ILE A 40 -13.14 -9.50 -2.80
CA ILE A 40 -12.49 -10.66 -3.42
C ILE A 40 -11.93 -10.37 -4.81
N TYR A 41 -12.54 -9.46 -5.57
CA TYR A 41 -12.03 -9.11 -6.89
C TYR A 41 -10.70 -8.33 -6.81
N GLU A 42 -10.47 -7.56 -5.73
CA GLU A 42 -9.19 -6.86 -5.54
C GLU A 42 -8.06 -7.86 -5.26
N LEU A 43 -8.37 -8.93 -4.51
CA LEU A 43 -7.46 -10.07 -4.31
C LEU A 43 -7.06 -10.67 -5.66
N ILE A 44 -8.06 -11.01 -6.50
CA ILE A 44 -7.81 -11.60 -7.82
C ILE A 44 -7.04 -10.65 -8.73
N LEU A 45 -7.39 -9.36 -8.77
CA LEU A 45 -6.69 -8.37 -9.59
C LEU A 45 -5.23 -8.18 -9.16
N GLY A 46 -4.95 -8.23 -7.85
CA GLY A 46 -3.57 -8.19 -7.37
C GLY A 46 -2.79 -9.49 -7.68
N ILE A 47 -3.43 -10.65 -7.63
CA ILE A 47 -2.80 -11.90 -8.09
C ILE A 47 -2.46 -11.79 -9.59
N LEU A 48 -3.42 -11.39 -10.42
CA LEU A 48 -3.22 -11.17 -11.86
C LEU A 48 -2.13 -10.12 -12.15
N GLU A 49 -2.03 -9.07 -11.33
CA GLU A 49 -1.00 -8.04 -11.44
C GLU A 49 0.39 -8.67 -11.34
N LEU A 50 0.64 -9.51 -10.34
CA LEU A 50 1.96 -10.14 -10.17
C LEU A 50 2.19 -11.30 -11.15
N GLU A 51 1.16 -12.08 -11.50
CA GLU A 51 1.25 -13.11 -12.56
C GLU A 51 1.64 -12.49 -13.90
N SER A 52 1.19 -11.25 -14.19
CA SER A 52 1.58 -10.54 -15.42
C SER A 52 3.08 -10.22 -15.51
N PHE A 53 3.79 -10.25 -14.38
CA PHE A 53 5.26 -10.14 -14.31
C PHE A 53 5.96 -11.50 -14.36
N GLY A 54 5.21 -12.60 -14.56
CA GLY A 54 5.75 -13.97 -14.56
C GLY A 54 6.04 -14.51 -13.15
N VAL A 55 5.50 -13.87 -12.11
CA VAL A 55 5.71 -14.28 -10.72
C VAL A 55 4.78 -15.44 -10.37
N GLU A 56 5.35 -16.49 -9.78
CA GLU A 56 4.56 -17.58 -9.20
C GLU A 56 4.13 -17.21 -7.78
N ILE A 57 2.84 -17.34 -7.50
CA ILE A 57 2.21 -16.89 -6.26
C ILE A 57 1.51 -18.00 -5.53
N ILE A 58 1.76 -18.05 -4.22
CA ILE A 58 1.02 -18.90 -3.29
C ILE A 58 0.37 -17.99 -2.24
N PRO A 59 -0.97 -17.90 -2.19
CA PRO A 59 -1.66 -17.12 -1.18
C PRO A 59 -1.52 -17.78 0.21
N CYS A 60 -1.18 -16.97 1.21
CA CYS A 60 -1.18 -17.42 2.60
C CYS A 60 -2.63 -17.52 3.14
N LYS A 61 -2.77 -18.19 4.30
CA LYS A 61 -4.08 -18.40 4.97
C LYS A 61 -4.80 -17.10 5.34
N ASP A 62 -4.09 -15.99 5.43
CA ASP A 62 -4.63 -14.67 5.75
C ASP A 62 -5.18 -13.93 4.52
N TYR A 63 -4.97 -14.45 3.31
CA TYR A 63 -5.35 -13.85 2.02
C TYR A 63 -4.84 -12.40 1.84
N ARG A 64 -3.83 -12.01 2.61
CA ARG A 64 -3.21 -10.68 2.59
C ARG A 64 -1.71 -10.76 2.37
N SER A 65 -1.12 -11.89 2.72
CA SER A 65 0.28 -12.20 2.47
C SER A 65 0.37 -13.26 1.37
N PHE A 66 1.44 -13.18 0.58
CA PHE A 66 1.72 -14.13 -0.49
C PHE A 66 3.18 -14.51 -0.45
N GLU A 67 3.44 -15.79 -0.66
CA GLU A 67 4.77 -16.26 -1.03
C GLU A 67 4.90 -16.07 -2.52
N ILE A 68 5.98 -15.39 -2.94
CA ILE A 68 6.27 -15.07 -4.33
C ILE A 68 7.57 -15.72 -4.74
N SER A 69 7.63 -16.23 -5.97
CA SER A 69 8.85 -16.81 -6.52
C SER A 69 8.94 -16.56 -8.02
N ASN A 70 10.08 -16.90 -8.60
CA ASN A 70 10.34 -16.78 -10.04
C ASN A 70 10.27 -15.33 -10.59
N HIS A 71 10.63 -14.35 -9.76
CA HIS A 71 10.69 -12.94 -10.17
C HIS A 71 12.13 -12.48 -10.36
N SER A 72 12.47 -12.06 -11.58
CA SER A 72 13.82 -11.55 -11.89
C SER A 72 13.97 -10.04 -11.71
N ASP A 73 12.86 -9.30 -11.75
CA ASP A 73 12.85 -7.83 -11.72
C ASP A 73 11.93 -7.28 -10.62
N THR A 74 12.39 -7.39 -9.37
CA THR A 74 11.70 -6.83 -8.19
C THR A 74 11.48 -5.33 -8.33
N GLU A 75 12.39 -4.59 -8.99
CA GLU A 75 12.28 -3.14 -9.13
C GLU A 75 11.09 -2.74 -10.02
N ALA A 76 10.91 -3.42 -11.16
CA ALA A 76 9.75 -3.21 -12.02
C ALA A 76 8.43 -3.49 -11.28
N ILE A 77 8.39 -4.54 -10.47
CA ILE A 77 7.22 -4.90 -9.66
C ILE A 77 6.95 -3.80 -8.62
N VAL A 78 7.96 -3.39 -7.85
CA VAL A 78 7.84 -2.32 -6.83
C VAL A 78 7.31 -1.00 -7.42
N LYS A 79 7.75 -0.64 -8.64
CA LYS A 79 7.34 0.59 -9.33
C LYS A 79 5.95 0.54 -9.95
N ARG A 80 5.44 -0.65 -10.28
CA ARG A 80 4.21 -0.81 -11.07
C ARG A 80 3.07 -1.46 -10.29
N SER A 81 3.34 -2.09 -9.16
CA SER A 81 2.31 -2.71 -8.34
C SER A 81 1.45 -1.67 -7.65
N GLY A 82 0.15 -1.73 -7.90
CA GLY A 82 -0.86 -0.85 -7.31
C GLY A 82 -1.58 -1.51 -6.13
N TYR A 83 -1.71 -2.85 -6.11
CA TYR A 83 -2.45 -3.54 -5.06
C TYR A 83 -1.60 -3.88 -3.83
N PHE A 84 -0.29 -4.04 -3.99
CA PHE A 84 0.61 -4.43 -2.92
C PHE A 84 1.23 -3.22 -2.22
N LYS A 85 1.34 -3.32 -0.90
CA LYS A 85 2.01 -2.36 -0.03
C LYS A 85 3.51 -2.63 0.02
N VAL A 86 3.88 -3.91 0.10
CA VAL A 86 5.27 -4.37 0.25
C VAL A 86 5.53 -5.56 -0.69
N ILE A 87 6.69 -5.57 -1.34
CA ILE A 87 7.23 -6.67 -2.16
C ILE A 87 8.68 -6.89 -1.73
N ASP A 88 9.05 -8.11 -1.36
CA ASP A 88 10.40 -8.46 -0.86
C ASP A 88 10.89 -7.57 0.31
N GLY A 89 9.97 -7.14 1.17
CA GLY A 89 10.29 -6.20 2.26
C GLY A 89 10.47 -4.73 1.80
N ILE A 90 10.34 -4.45 0.50
CA ILE A 90 10.43 -3.11 -0.09
C ILE A 90 9.02 -2.52 -0.25
N ASN A 91 8.82 -1.30 0.25
CA ASN A 91 7.57 -0.57 0.03
C ASN A 91 7.40 -0.23 -1.45
N THR A 92 6.22 -0.47 -2.02
CA THR A 92 5.92 -0.09 -3.41
C THR A 92 5.87 1.41 -3.59
N ASP A 93 6.14 1.89 -4.81
CA ASP A 93 6.03 3.32 -5.13
C ASP A 93 4.62 3.84 -4.85
N TYR A 94 3.60 3.05 -5.19
CA TYR A 94 2.22 3.37 -4.84
C TYR A 94 2.04 3.59 -3.33
N SER A 95 2.57 2.69 -2.50
CA SER A 95 2.48 2.81 -1.03
C SER A 95 3.18 4.06 -0.49
N ALA A 96 4.24 4.52 -1.15
CA ALA A 96 4.95 5.75 -0.78
C ALA A 96 4.14 6.99 -1.20
N ILE A 97 3.62 7.02 -2.43
CA ILE A 97 2.89 8.15 -2.99
C ILE A 97 1.60 8.42 -2.21
N ILE A 98 0.83 7.39 -1.83
CA ILE A 98 -0.46 7.57 -1.15
C ILE A 98 -0.33 8.25 0.22
N LYS A 99 0.86 8.24 0.85
CA LYS A 99 1.12 8.93 2.13
C LYS A 99 0.99 10.45 2.01
N TYR A 100 1.15 10.98 0.80
CA TYR A 100 1.04 12.41 0.50
C TYR A 100 -0.37 12.84 0.07
N ASN A 101 -1.35 11.92 0.05
CA ASN A 101 -2.73 12.27 -0.24
C ASN A 101 -3.28 13.27 0.79
N ARG A 102 -3.74 14.44 0.31
CA ARG A 102 -4.21 15.53 1.17
C ARG A 102 -5.49 15.20 1.94
N THR A 103 -6.31 14.31 1.40
CA THR A 103 -7.53 13.80 2.06
C THR A 103 -7.31 12.33 2.40
N ARG A 104 -8.01 11.84 3.42
CA ARG A 104 -7.98 10.42 3.79
C ARG A 104 -8.68 9.51 2.77
N SER A 105 -9.12 10.05 1.64
CA SER A 105 -9.66 9.25 0.55
C SER A 105 -8.52 8.53 -0.17
N PHE A 106 -8.67 7.23 -0.33
CA PHE A 106 -7.71 6.37 -1.00
C PHE A 106 -7.73 6.56 -2.53
N ASN A 107 -8.88 6.95 -3.09
CA ASN A 107 -9.10 7.10 -4.52
C ASN A 107 -9.02 8.58 -4.91
N GLN A 108 -7.81 9.15 -4.91
CA GLN A 108 -7.56 10.50 -5.40
C GLN A 108 -7.12 10.49 -6.87
N TYR A 109 -7.43 11.57 -7.60
CA TYR A 109 -7.05 11.71 -9.01
C TYR A 109 -5.55 11.48 -9.27
N LEU A 110 -4.68 11.86 -8.33
CA LEU A 110 -3.24 11.66 -8.45
C LEU A 110 -2.88 10.18 -8.59
N THR A 111 -3.47 9.31 -7.77
CA THR A 111 -3.22 7.86 -7.82
C THR A 111 -3.91 7.21 -9.02
N HIS A 112 -5.01 7.80 -9.52
CA HIS A 112 -5.73 7.32 -10.69
C HIS A 112 -5.03 7.59 -12.04
N TRP A 113 -4.14 8.59 -12.11
CA TRP A 113 -3.36 8.84 -13.32
C TRP A 113 -2.22 7.84 -13.50
N PHE A 114 -1.51 7.52 -12.43
CA PHE A 114 -0.40 6.57 -12.48
C PHE A 114 -0.88 5.11 -12.39
N TYR A 115 -1.98 4.84 -11.68
CA TYR A 115 -2.53 3.50 -11.46
C TYR A 115 -4.03 3.47 -11.78
N PRO A 116 -4.40 3.65 -13.07
CA PRO A 116 -5.78 3.86 -13.50
C PRO A 116 -6.71 2.68 -13.25
N TYR A 117 -6.19 1.47 -13.08
CA TYR A 117 -6.99 0.26 -12.88
C TYR A 117 -7.49 0.10 -11.44
N LYS A 118 -6.77 0.62 -10.44
CA LYS A 118 -7.13 0.43 -9.01
C LYS A 118 -8.38 1.23 -8.59
N GLY A 119 -8.72 2.29 -9.32
CA GLY A 119 -9.80 3.22 -8.96
C GLY A 119 -11.08 3.11 -9.80
N LYS A 120 -11.14 2.24 -10.82
CA LYS A 120 -12.25 2.18 -11.80
C LYS A 120 -13.32 1.13 -11.53
N PHE A 121 -13.06 0.16 -10.66
CA PHE A 121 -14.03 -0.91 -10.37
C PHE A 121 -14.88 -0.56 -9.16
N HIS A 122 -16.10 -0.08 -9.42
CA HIS A 122 -17.10 0.06 -8.38
C HIS A 122 -17.69 -1.33 -8.07
N PRO A 123 -17.86 -1.73 -6.79
CA PRO A 123 -18.43 -3.04 -6.45
C PRO A 123 -19.79 -3.33 -7.11
N GLN A 124 -20.59 -2.30 -7.41
CA GLN A 124 -21.85 -2.46 -8.16
C GLN A 124 -21.64 -2.92 -9.61
N MET A 125 -20.52 -2.58 -10.25
CA MET A 125 -20.19 -3.03 -11.61
C MET A 125 -19.85 -4.52 -11.67
N ILE A 126 -19.47 -5.12 -10.53
CA ILE A 126 -19.07 -6.53 -10.43
C ILE A 126 -20.26 -7.41 -9.95
N ARG A 127 -21.34 -6.81 -9.44
CA ARG A 127 -22.54 -7.51 -8.95
C ARG A 127 -23.56 -7.87 -10.03
N ALA A 128 -23.20 -7.80 -11.31
CA ALA A 128 -24.07 -8.26 -12.39
C ALA A 128 -23.82 -9.75 -12.64
N VAL A 129 -24.36 -10.60 -11.76
CA VAL A 129 -24.64 -12.03 -12.03
C VAL A 129 -26.00 -12.35 -11.44
#